data_AF-A0A8D8C7I2-F1
#
_entry.id   AF-A0A8D8C7I2-F1
#
_cell.length_a   1.000
_cell.length_b   1.000
_cell.length_c   1.000
_cell.angle_alpha   90.00
_cell.angle_beta   90.00
_cell.angle_gamma   90.00
#
_symmetry.space_group_name_H-M   'P 1'
#
loop_
_entity.id
_entity.type
_entity.pdbx_description
1 polymer ?
#
loop_
_entity_poly.entity_id
_entity_poly.type
_entity_poly.pdbx_seq_one_letter_code
_entity_poly.pdbx_strand_id
1 'polypeptide(L)'
;LIERSNRLEQVLAEGNFGEYCRQKADQTADQHSRFLWYFLKANFEENPQAEMLNLLGYHTEDIASKFKKYTESGKEVEVAAPAADPVEGLTDQMGGLSRTLDNNAVFDAIAAGNKLLNEQHQEAASANNSGSEKPSDNIPYRIRTGTDTEGLICEALLTKNLEAAVELCMEAGKTTEALIL
;
A
#
# COMPACT_ATOMS: atom_id res chain seq x y z
N LEU A 1 10.42 13.14 42.49
CA LEU A 1 9.30 13.44 41.56
C LEU A 1 9.43 14.82 40.93
N ILE A 2 9.73 15.86 41.71
CA ILE A 2 9.85 17.26 41.25
C ILE A 2 10.90 17.42 40.14
N GLU A 3 12.07 16.82 40.29
CA GLU A 3 13.17 16.91 39.31
C GLU A 3 12.83 16.27 37.94
N ARG A 4 12.05 15.18 37.93
CA ARG A 4 11.58 14.55 36.69
C ARG A 4 10.52 15.41 35.98
N SER A 5 9.71 16.15 36.74
CA SER A 5 8.70 17.06 36.20
C SER A 5 9.34 18.29 35.59
N ASN A 6 10.23 18.98 36.33
CA ASN A 6 10.96 20.14 35.85
C ASN A 6 11.75 19.83 34.58
N ARG A 7 12.37 18.65 34.51
CA ARG A 7 13.13 18.23 33.33
C ARG A 7 12.26 18.00 32.10
N LEU A 8 11.05 17.46 32.27
CA LEU A 8 10.11 17.28 31.16
C LEU A 8 9.58 18.64 30.69
N GLU A 9 9.26 19.56 31.61
CA GLU A 9 8.83 20.92 31.28
C GLU A 9 9.92 21.69 30.52
N GLN A 10 11.19 21.51 30.89
CA GLN A 10 12.32 22.10 30.16
C GLN A 10 12.41 21.55 28.73
N VAL A 11 12.31 20.24 28.55
CA VAL A 11 12.32 19.61 27.21
C VAL A 11 11.14 20.08 26.35
N LEU A 12 9.96 20.24 26.96
CA LEU A 12 8.77 20.76 26.28
C LEU A 12 8.96 22.22 25.85
N ALA A 13 9.64 23.04 26.66
CA ALA A 13 9.92 24.44 26.36
C ALA A 13 11.03 24.62 25.30
N GLU A 14 12.06 23.76 25.33
CA GLU A 14 13.22 23.81 24.43
C GLU A 14 12.98 23.05 23.11
N GLY A 15 11.96 22.18 23.05
CA GLY A 15 11.66 21.36 21.87
C GLY A 15 12.63 20.20 21.63
N ASN A 16 13.49 19.88 22.59
CA ASN A 16 14.55 18.87 22.43
C ASN A 16 14.05 17.44 22.76
N PHE A 17 13.05 16.99 22.01
CA PHE A 17 12.42 15.68 22.22
C PHE A 17 13.33 14.50 21.85
N GLY A 18 14.20 14.68 20.86
CA GLY A 18 15.10 13.63 20.37
C GLY A 18 16.10 13.17 21.44
N GLU A 19 16.74 14.12 22.15
CA GLU A 19 17.68 13.81 23.21
C GLU A 19 16.99 13.18 24.43
N TYR A 20 15.79 13.67 24.77
CA TYR A 20 14.99 13.08 25.84
C TYR A 20 14.60 11.62 25.55
N CYS A 21 14.14 11.32 24.34
CA CYS A 21 13.79 9.97 23.93
C CYS A 21 15.02 9.03 23.95
N ARG A 22 16.18 9.50 23.48
CA ARG A 22 17.44 8.73 23.53
C ARG A 22 17.80 8.38 24.98
N GLN A 23 17.76 9.36 25.87
CA GLN A 23 18.13 9.11 27.26
C GLN A 23 17.15 8.16 27.97
N LYS A 24 15.86 8.21 27.61
CA LYS A 24 14.86 7.24 28.07
C LYS A 24 15.11 5.84 27.51
N ALA A 25 15.53 5.73 26.24
CA ALA A 25 15.93 4.47 25.64
C ALA A 25 17.13 3.84 26.38
N ASP A 26 18.13 4.65 26.73
CA ASP A 26 19.33 4.20 27.45
C ASP A 26 19.03 3.76 28.89
N GLN A 27 18.09 4.43 29.58
CA GLN A 27 17.63 4.08 30.93
C GLN A 27 16.74 2.83 30.96
N THR A 28 16.22 2.41 29.81
CA THR A 28 15.31 1.27 29.72
C THR A 28 16.11 -0.02 29.57
N ALA A 29 15.86 -1.00 30.43
CA ALA A 29 16.55 -2.29 30.39
C ALA A 29 15.95 -3.26 29.35
N ASP A 30 14.63 -3.19 29.14
CA ASP A 30 13.90 -4.03 28.19
C ASP A 30 14.15 -3.61 26.74
N GLN A 31 14.48 -4.59 25.88
CA GLN A 31 14.79 -4.35 24.48
C GLN A 31 13.58 -3.83 23.70
N HIS A 32 12.39 -4.39 23.93
CA HIS A 32 11.17 -3.95 23.26
C HIS A 32 10.80 -2.51 23.66
N SER A 33 10.83 -2.21 24.95
CA SER A 33 10.59 -0.87 25.47
C SER A 33 11.64 0.13 24.98
N ARG A 34 12.90 -0.29 24.81
CA ARG A 34 13.95 0.54 24.19
C ARG A 34 13.63 0.82 22.72
N PHE A 35 13.17 -0.18 21.96
CA PHE A 35 12.71 0.04 20.59
C PHE A 35 11.55 1.03 20.51
N LEU A 36 10.57 0.94 21.41
CA LEU A 36 9.47 1.92 21.47
C LEU A 36 9.99 3.36 21.64
N TRP A 37 11.02 3.57 22.47
CA TRP A 37 11.65 4.88 22.63
C TRP A 37 12.39 5.34 21.38
N TYR A 38 13.05 4.45 20.65
CA TYR A 38 13.68 4.79 19.37
C TYR A 38 12.66 5.09 18.28
N PHE A 39 11.55 4.35 18.23
CA PHE A 39 10.44 4.65 17.33
C PHE A 39 9.81 6.00 17.68
N LEU A 40 9.62 6.30 18.96
CA LEU A 40 9.15 7.62 19.39
C LEU A 40 10.14 8.73 19.01
N LYS A 41 11.46 8.49 19.18
CA LYS A 41 12.51 9.41 18.73
C LYS A 41 12.43 9.68 17.23
N ALA A 42 12.27 8.64 16.41
CA ALA A 42 12.19 8.73 14.96
C ALA A 42 11.05 9.65 14.49
N ASN A 43 9.94 9.74 15.24
CA ASN A 43 8.84 10.66 14.92
C ASN A 43 9.23 12.15 15.00
N PHE A 44 10.30 12.49 15.74
CA PHE A 44 10.78 13.86 15.91
C PHE A 44 11.96 14.22 14.99
N GLU A 45 12.44 13.28 14.17
CA GLU A 45 13.50 13.52 13.20
C GLU A 45 12.94 14.19 11.93
N GLU A 46 13.83 14.74 11.10
CA GLU A 46 13.43 15.41 9.84
C GLU A 46 12.69 14.46 8.88
N ASN A 47 13.10 13.18 8.86
CA ASN A 47 12.55 12.14 7.99
C ASN A 47 12.05 10.94 8.81
N PRO A 48 10.86 11.03 9.44
CA PRO A 48 10.38 10.00 10.37
C PRO A 48 10.16 8.65 9.71
N GLN A 49 9.74 8.64 8.43
CA GLN A 49 9.52 7.40 7.69
C GLN A 49 10.83 6.64 7.43
N ALA A 50 11.90 7.34 7.05
CA ALA A 50 13.20 6.72 6.77
C ALA A 50 13.80 6.12 8.06
N GLU A 51 13.75 6.85 9.15
CA GLU A 51 14.22 6.38 10.46
C GLU A 51 13.40 5.19 10.98
N MET A 52 12.08 5.22 10.80
CA MET A 52 11.20 4.10 11.15
C MET A 52 11.51 2.85 10.33
N LEU A 53 11.77 3.00 9.02
CA LEU A 53 12.15 1.88 8.15
C LEU A 53 13.51 1.29 8.55
N ASN A 54 14.51 2.14 8.86
CA ASN A 54 15.80 1.70 9.36
C ASN A 54 15.67 0.89 10.66
N LEU A 55 14.83 1.35 11.61
CA LEU A 55 14.56 0.63 12.85
C LEU A 55 13.86 -0.72 12.63
N LEU A 56 13.07 -0.85 11.57
CA LEU A 56 12.44 -2.11 11.14
C LEU A 56 13.40 -3.02 10.35
N GLY A 57 14.61 -2.55 10.03
CA GLY A 57 15.63 -3.28 9.27
C GLY A 57 15.62 -3.02 7.77
N TYR A 58 14.75 -2.13 7.28
CA TYR A 58 14.64 -1.77 5.87
C TYR A 58 15.52 -0.55 5.57
N HIS A 59 16.74 -0.82 5.11
CA HIS A 59 17.68 0.23 4.71
C HIS A 59 17.41 0.64 3.26
N THR A 60 17.40 1.94 2.99
CA THR A 60 17.07 2.49 1.67
C THR A 60 17.92 1.90 0.54
N GLU A 61 19.21 1.65 0.78
CA GLU A 61 20.14 1.06 -0.20
C GLU A 61 19.81 -0.40 -0.53
N ASP A 62 19.46 -1.19 0.49
CA ASP A 62 19.12 -2.61 0.33
C ASP A 62 17.78 -2.77 -0.41
N ILE A 63 16.79 -1.94 -0.06
CA ILE A 63 15.49 -1.88 -0.72
C ILE A 63 15.67 -1.52 -2.20
N ALA A 64 16.43 -0.44 -2.48
CA ALA A 64 16.69 0.00 -3.85
C ALA A 64 17.37 -1.10 -4.67
N SER A 65 18.37 -1.77 -4.09
CA SER A 65 19.08 -2.87 -4.73
C SER A 65 18.18 -4.08 -5.00
N LYS A 66 17.29 -4.41 -4.06
CA LYS A 66 16.35 -5.53 -4.15
C LYS A 66 15.28 -5.31 -5.22
N PHE A 67 14.74 -4.10 -5.30
CA PHE A 67 13.65 -3.77 -6.23
C PHE A 67 14.12 -3.22 -7.58
N LYS A 68 15.42 -2.94 -7.76
CA LYS A 68 16.00 -2.45 -9.01
C LYS A 68 15.52 -3.22 -10.24
N LYS A 69 15.42 -4.55 -10.15
CA LYS A 69 14.94 -5.41 -11.23
C LYS A 69 13.53 -5.04 -11.72
N TYR A 70 12.65 -4.66 -10.81
CA TYR A 70 11.23 -4.36 -11.08
C TYR A 70 11.00 -2.88 -11.40
N THR A 71 11.91 -2.01 -10.99
CA THR A 71 11.90 -0.59 -11.34
C THR A 71 12.48 -0.34 -12.74
N GLU A 72 13.41 -1.20 -13.20
CA GLU A 72 14.03 -1.06 -14.53
C GLU A 72 13.25 -1.77 -15.64
N SER A 73 12.44 -2.80 -15.33
CA SER A 73 11.61 -3.50 -16.32
C SER A 73 10.54 -2.60 -16.96
N GLY A 74 10.07 -1.57 -16.25
CA GLY A 74 9.16 -0.55 -16.80
C GLY A 74 9.81 0.44 -17.78
N LYS A 75 11.15 0.41 -17.94
CA LYS A 75 11.90 1.33 -18.83
C LYS A 75 12.22 0.77 -20.21
N GLU A 76 11.92 -0.50 -20.51
CA GLU A 76 12.07 -1.05 -21.88
C GLU A 76 10.88 -0.70 -22.81
N VAL A 77 10.29 0.47 -22.66
CA VAL A 77 9.59 1.13 -23.78
C VAL A 77 10.58 2.11 -24.40
N GLU A 78 11.49 1.53 -25.18
CA GLU A 78 12.49 2.24 -25.96
C GLU A 78 11.79 3.21 -26.93
N VAL A 79 12.12 4.48 -26.79
CA VAL A 79 11.62 5.58 -27.61
C VAL A 79 12.28 5.50 -28.99
N ALA A 80 11.63 4.82 -29.93
CA ALA A 80 11.91 4.94 -31.36
C ALA A 80 10.64 5.43 -32.07
N ALA A 81 10.57 6.74 -32.35
CA ALA A 81 9.54 7.34 -33.19
C ALA A 81 9.91 7.22 -34.69
N PRO A 82 8.99 7.47 -35.65
CA PRO A 82 7.53 7.38 -35.61
C PRO A 82 7.01 6.44 -36.73
N ALA A 83 6.14 5.49 -36.41
CA ALA A 83 5.42 4.74 -37.44
C ALA A 83 3.97 4.51 -36.98
N ALA A 84 3.07 5.27 -37.60
CA ALA A 84 1.62 5.10 -37.69
C ALA A 84 0.91 4.60 -36.42
N ASP A 85 0.34 5.54 -35.68
CA ASP A 85 -0.58 5.29 -34.57
C ASP A 85 -1.69 4.29 -34.97
N PRO A 86 -1.73 3.07 -34.39
CA PRO A 86 -2.90 2.19 -34.52
C PRO A 86 -4.11 2.72 -33.74
N VAL A 87 -3.95 3.85 -33.04
CA VAL A 87 -4.97 4.48 -32.19
C VAL A 87 -5.90 5.40 -32.99
N GLU A 88 -5.47 5.96 -34.14
CA GLU A 88 -6.33 6.80 -34.99
C GLU A 88 -7.53 6.01 -35.55
N GLY A 89 -7.33 4.72 -35.86
CA GLY A 89 -8.43 3.82 -36.28
C GLY A 89 -9.40 3.46 -35.15
N LEU A 90 -8.94 3.50 -33.88
CA LEU A 90 -9.76 3.20 -32.71
C LEU A 90 -10.61 4.40 -32.29
N THR A 91 -10.08 5.62 -32.42
CA THR A 91 -10.81 6.87 -32.18
C THR A 91 -11.98 7.04 -33.15
N ASP A 92 -11.81 6.69 -34.42
CA ASP A 92 -12.89 6.72 -35.41
C ASP A 92 -13.93 5.60 -35.19
N GLN A 93 -13.50 4.39 -34.78
CA GLN A 93 -14.44 3.32 -34.41
C GLN A 93 -15.23 3.65 -33.13
N MET A 94 -14.60 4.26 -32.12
CA MET A 94 -15.26 4.68 -30.89
C MET A 94 -16.18 5.89 -31.11
N GLY A 95 -15.80 6.80 -32.01
CA GLY A 95 -16.65 7.91 -32.47
C GLY A 95 -17.90 7.45 -33.22
N GLY A 96 -17.83 6.32 -33.93
CA GLY A 96 -18.98 5.64 -34.55
C GLY A 96 -19.91 4.96 -33.54
N LEU A 97 -19.35 4.32 -32.50
CA LEU A 97 -20.12 3.65 -31.45
C LEU A 97 -20.86 4.65 -30.53
N SER A 98 -20.25 5.80 -30.24
CA SER A 98 -20.86 6.85 -29.40
C SER A 98 -22.09 7.52 -30.04
N ARG A 99 -22.31 7.38 -31.35
CA ARG A 99 -23.48 7.94 -32.04
C ARG A 99 -24.63 6.93 -32.19
N THR A 100 -24.40 5.67 -31.86
CA THR A 100 -25.35 4.58 -32.15
C THR A 100 -25.91 3.91 -30.89
N LEU A 101 -25.41 4.27 -29.70
CA LEU A 101 -25.80 3.67 -28.45
C LEU A 101 -26.27 4.75 -27.46
N ASP A 102 -27.56 4.75 -27.16
CA ASP A 102 -28.11 5.48 -26.02
C ASP A 102 -27.49 4.89 -24.75
N ASN A 103 -26.46 5.55 -24.22
CA ASN A 103 -25.75 5.14 -23.01
C ASN A 103 -26.70 4.92 -21.81
N ASN A 104 -27.85 5.60 -21.79
CA ASN A 104 -28.92 5.39 -20.81
C ASN A 104 -29.56 4.00 -20.91
N ALA A 105 -29.79 3.48 -22.12
CA ALA A 105 -30.42 2.18 -22.32
C ALA A 105 -29.49 1.02 -21.94
N VAL A 106 -28.18 1.19 -22.12
CA VAL A 106 -27.17 0.21 -21.69
C VAL A 106 -27.05 0.18 -20.17
N PHE A 107 -27.04 1.34 -19.51
CA PHE A 107 -27.01 1.40 -18.05
C PHE A 107 -28.29 0.80 -17.42
N ASP A 108 -29.46 1.07 -17.99
CA ASP A 108 -30.73 0.46 -17.57
C ASP A 108 -30.75 -1.05 -17.84
N ALA A 109 -30.16 -1.54 -18.94
CA ALA A 109 -30.05 -2.97 -19.21
C ALA A 109 -29.13 -3.68 -18.21
N ILE A 110 -28.03 -3.05 -17.78
CA ILE A 110 -27.14 -3.56 -16.73
C ILE A 110 -27.86 -3.57 -15.37
N ALA A 111 -28.60 -2.51 -15.04
CA ALA A 111 -29.39 -2.43 -13.81
C ALA A 111 -30.54 -3.46 -13.78
N ALA A 112 -31.24 -3.64 -14.90
CA ALA A 112 -32.29 -4.65 -15.05
C ALA A 112 -31.74 -6.08 -15.05
N GLY A 113 -30.56 -6.31 -15.65
CA GLY A 113 -29.85 -7.58 -15.61
C GLY A 113 -29.44 -7.98 -14.19
N ASN A 114 -28.95 -7.02 -13.39
CA ASN A 114 -28.66 -7.24 -11.97
C ASN A 114 -29.92 -7.55 -11.15
N LYS A 115 -31.09 -7.01 -11.52
CA LYS A 115 -32.36 -7.31 -10.84
C LYS A 115 -32.83 -8.75 -11.11
N LEU A 116 -32.71 -9.23 -12.35
CA LEU A 116 -33.03 -10.62 -12.73
C LEU A 116 -32.07 -11.64 -12.10
N LEU A 117 -30.78 -11.31 -12.02
CA LEU A 117 -29.77 -12.13 -11.33
C LEU A 117 -30.07 -12.23 -9.83
N ASN A 118 -30.56 -11.16 -9.22
CA ASN A 118 -30.91 -11.15 -7.80
C ASN A 118 -32.20 -11.93 -7.49
N GLU A 119 -33.16 -11.98 -8.43
CA GLU A 119 -34.40 -12.75 -8.32
C GLU A 119 -34.20 -14.27 -8.53
N GLN A 120 -33.21 -14.69 -9.35
CA GLN A 120 -32.84 -16.12 -9.46
C GLN A 120 -31.94 -16.62 -8.32
N HIS A 121 -31.30 -15.73 -7.55
CA HIS A 121 -30.44 -16.15 -6.44
C HIS A 121 -31.20 -16.35 -5.11
N GLN A 122 -32.49 -16.01 -5.02
CA GLN A 122 -33.22 -16.08 -3.75
C GLN A 122 -33.55 -17.53 -3.31
N GLU A 123 -33.35 -18.54 -4.17
CA GLU A 123 -33.45 -19.97 -3.81
C GLU A 123 -32.10 -20.71 -3.77
N ALA A 124 -30.98 -20.03 -4.08
CA ALA A 124 -29.62 -20.56 -3.97
C ALA A 124 -28.69 -19.77 -3.02
N ALA A 125 -29.16 -18.64 -2.46
CA ALA A 125 -28.44 -17.79 -1.51
C ALA A 125 -28.36 -18.34 -0.07
N SER A 126 -28.55 -19.65 0.15
CA SER A 126 -28.41 -20.28 1.47
C SER A 126 -27.17 -21.18 1.60
N ALA A 127 -26.22 -21.12 0.66
CA ALA A 127 -25.04 -22.01 0.72
C ALA A 127 -23.66 -21.34 0.71
N ASN A 128 -23.46 -20.10 0.26
CA ASN A 128 -22.09 -19.55 0.18
C ASN A 128 -21.90 -18.07 0.59
N ASN A 129 -22.89 -17.42 1.20
CA ASN A 129 -22.59 -16.21 1.97
C ASN A 129 -22.15 -16.59 3.38
N SER A 130 -20.95 -17.17 3.48
CA SER A 130 -20.21 -17.21 4.75
C SER A 130 -19.15 -16.10 4.77
N GLY A 131 -19.58 -14.86 4.48
CA GLY A 131 -19.10 -13.70 5.21
C GLY A 131 -19.55 -13.79 6.67
N SER A 132 -19.28 -14.92 7.33
CA SER A 132 -19.24 -15.00 8.76
C SER A 132 -18.01 -14.22 9.14
N GLU A 133 -18.18 -12.91 9.33
CA GLU A 133 -17.41 -12.21 10.35
C GLU A 133 -17.78 -12.90 11.67
N LYS A 134 -17.19 -14.08 11.90
CA LYS A 134 -17.01 -14.59 13.25
C LYS A 134 -16.37 -13.44 14.00
N PRO A 135 -16.78 -13.16 15.25
CA PRO A 135 -16.03 -12.23 16.08
C PRO A 135 -14.60 -12.78 16.06
N SER A 136 -13.71 -12.07 15.37
CA SER A 136 -12.34 -12.51 15.28
C SER A 136 -11.87 -12.48 16.72
N ASP A 137 -11.48 -13.65 17.23
CA ASP A 137 -10.50 -13.69 18.31
C ASP A 137 -9.46 -12.64 17.93
N ASN A 138 -9.15 -11.73 18.85
CA ASN A 138 -8.36 -10.53 18.64
C ASN A 138 -6.91 -10.88 18.28
N ILE A 139 -6.74 -11.52 17.14
CA ILE A 139 -5.50 -12.05 16.59
C ILE A 139 -4.89 -10.90 15.81
N PRO A 140 -3.69 -10.43 16.20
CA PRO A 140 -3.01 -9.38 15.48
C PRO A 140 -2.83 -9.77 14.01
N TYR A 141 -3.27 -8.90 13.10
CA TYR A 141 -3.04 -9.08 11.67
C TYR A 141 -1.52 -9.06 11.40
N ARG A 142 -1.01 -10.09 10.72
CA ARG A 142 0.41 -10.23 10.38
C ARG A 142 0.62 -9.84 8.93
N ILE A 143 1.36 -8.75 8.70
CA ILE A 143 1.83 -8.40 7.37
C ILE A 143 2.84 -9.47 6.91
N ARG A 144 2.67 -9.99 5.71
CA ARG A 144 3.59 -10.98 5.12
C ARG A 144 4.82 -10.26 4.56
N THR A 145 6.01 -10.67 4.98
CA THR A 145 7.31 -10.10 4.53
C THR A 145 8.26 -11.23 4.13
N GLY A 146 7.75 -12.19 3.35
CA GLY A 146 8.52 -13.31 2.83
C GLY A 146 9.19 -12.99 1.49
N THR A 147 9.88 -13.99 0.94
CA THR A 147 10.46 -13.94 -0.43
C THR A 147 9.46 -14.38 -1.51
N ASP A 148 8.22 -14.65 -1.11
CA ASP A 148 7.10 -14.95 -2.00
C ASP A 148 6.58 -13.69 -2.68
N THR A 149 5.80 -13.85 -3.74
CA THR A 149 5.25 -12.73 -4.52
C THR A 149 4.47 -11.77 -3.63
N GLU A 150 3.61 -12.27 -2.75
CA GLU A 150 2.85 -11.46 -1.78
C GLU A 150 3.75 -10.73 -0.79
N GLY A 151 4.78 -11.41 -0.28
CA GLY A 151 5.75 -10.83 0.64
C GLY A 151 6.52 -9.69 0.01
N LEU A 152 6.94 -9.84 -1.25
CA LEU A 152 7.63 -8.81 -2.02
C LEU A 152 6.71 -7.62 -2.34
N ILE A 153 5.45 -7.87 -2.70
CA ILE A 153 4.45 -6.80 -2.90
C ILE A 153 4.23 -6.04 -1.59
N CYS A 154 3.98 -6.73 -0.48
CA CYS A 154 3.80 -6.11 0.83
C CYS A 154 5.04 -5.31 1.26
N GLU A 155 6.24 -5.82 1.02
CA GLU A 155 7.48 -5.13 1.32
C GLU A 155 7.70 -3.88 0.45
N ALA A 156 7.41 -3.96 -0.85
CA ALA A 156 7.43 -2.79 -1.74
C ALA A 156 6.47 -1.69 -1.26
N LEU A 157 5.26 -2.09 -0.83
CA LEU A 157 4.27 -1.17 -0.25
C LEU A 157 4.73 -0.56 1.08
N LEU A 158 5.27 -1.37 2.00
CA LEU A 158 5.80 -0.89 3.28
C LEU A 158 6.91 0.15 3.10
N THR A 159 7.74 -0.05 2.08
CA THR A 159 8.88 0.82 1.76
C THR A 159 8.51 1.97 0.81
N LYS A 160 7.22 2.08 0.44
CA LYS A 160 6.66 3.10 -0.47
C LYS A 160 7.26 3.08 -1.88
N ASN A 161 7.76 1.93 -2.33
CA ASN A 161 8.17 1.73 -3.71
C ASN A 161 6.98 1.27 -4.55
N LEU A 162 6.13 2.22 -4.95
CA LEU A 162 4.91 1.94 -5.71
C LEU A 162 5.21 1.37 -7.10
N GLU A 163 6.26 1.86 -7.75
CA GLU A 163 6.65 1.40 -9.09
C GLU A 163 6.96 -0.10 -9.10
N ALA A 164 7.80 -0.55 -8.15
CA ALA A 164 8.08 -1.98 -8.00
C ALA A 164 6.84 -2.77 -7.55
N ALA A 165 5.98 -2.19 -6.69
CA ALA A 165 4.76 -2.85 -6.23
C ALA A 165 3.77 -3.10 -7.38
N VAL A 166 3.56 -2.11 -8.26
CA VAL A 166 2.69 -2.22 -9.44
C VAL A 166 3.23 -3.28 -10.39
N GLU A 167 4.52 -3.25 -10.70
CA GLU A 167 5.13 -4.24 -11.60
C GLU A 167 5.01 -5.66 -11.03
N LEU A 168 5.27 -5.85 -9.73
CA LEU A 168 5.07 -7.14 -9.05
C LEU A 168 3.60 -7.60 -9.08
N CYS A 169 2.64 -6.69 -8.93
CA CYS A 169 1.22 -7.01 -9.05
C CYS A 169 0.86 -7.43 -10.48
N MET A 170 1.44 -6.78 -11.50
CA MET A 170 1.24 -7.12 -12.91
C MET A 170 1.83 -8.50 -13.24
N GLU A 171 3.07 -8.77 -12.81
CA GLU A 171 3.72 -10.09 -12.96
C GLU A 171 2.93 -11.21 -12.25
N ALA A 172 2.34 -10.91 -11.10
CA ALA A 172 1.51 -11.85 -10.33
C ALA A 172 0.10 -12.05 -10.91
N GLY A 173 -0.29 -11.34 -11.98
CA GLY A 173 -1.62 -11.38 -12.57
C GLY A 173 -2.71 -10.70 -11.73
N LYS A 174 -2.32 -9.90 -10.73
CA LYS A 174 -3.19 -9.17 -9.80
C LYS A 174 -3.47 -7.76 -10.32
N THR A 175 -4.00 -7.66 -11.54
CA THR A 175 -4.21 -6.38 -12.24
C THR A 175 -5.15 -5.43 -11.49
N THR A 176 -6.12 -5.96 -10.74
CA THR A 176 -6.99 -5.16 -9.89
C THR A 176 -6.25 -4.54 -8.71
N GLU A 177 -5.30 -5.25 -8.11
CA GLU A 177 -4.47 -4.70 -7.03
C GLU A 177 -3.51 -3.65 -7.59
N ALA A 178 -2.91 -3.91 -8.75
CA ALA A 178 -2.09 -2.92 -9.47
C ALA A 178 -2.87 -1.63 -9.80
N LEU A 179 -4.16 -1.74 -10.13
CA LEU A 179 -5.01 -0.59 -10.45
C LEU A 179 -5.44 0.21 -9.20
N ILE A 180 -5.45 -0.41 -8.02
CA ILE A 180 -5.80 0.26 -6.76
C ILE A 180 -4.62 1.08 -6.21
N LEU A 181 -3.39 0.64 -6.48
CA LEU A 181 -2.14 1.27 -6.04
C LEU A 181 -1.83 2.56 -6.82
#